data_AF-A0A8S1TZ71-F1
#
_entry.id   AF-A0A8S1TZ71-F1
#
_cell.length_a   1.000
_cell.length_b   1.000
_cell.length_c   1.000
_cell.angle_alpha   90.00
_cell.angle_beta   90.00
_cell.angle_gamma   90.00
#
_symmetry.space_group_name_H-M   'P 1'
#
loop_
_entity.id
_entity.type
_entity.pdbx_description
1 polymer ?
#
loop_
_entity_poly.entity_id
_entity_poly.type
_entity_poly.pdbx_seq_one_letter_code
_entity_poly.pdbx_strand_id
1 'polypeptide(L)'
;MNYQTVWDQIKFYEPHFKDFNYLDLQKVHARLAIANNYIYYGQFENNQRHGKGILLQSNGRKYEGEWQNDQKQGIGWELLANGSQYEGNYIMGKPHGQGKFTWANGEVYEGQWNLGIKEGQGIWHGLKGELYQGEWSNNVAFGYGEHIHSNGDRYVGNFKDWLKNGEGQEYFSNGDMYQGNYLNGKPHGYGEYYWSNGAVFQGYFKDGLRCGKGIWKRRVDSPTDLYQGDYDEDKKNGYGVYKWSNGNEYHGTFINDYKNGYGEMHYVDGKVLKGNWEQGKLVNEIKQNSPKKAQHSFDNHIKIVDNTNNFNKNCQNKNKQIDIQYDNENQMQNNVQNEFDNEMQSNQYIDASISNKNIHKNNNNPVSSQTHRTTKTIRIRQYQKDKSFSMSQQNSQYGPSSPKRDISEKNEKQKTQTKFCIKTSDNFYLHIRRPKQHSQYYN
;
A
#
# COMPACT_ATOMS: atom_id res chain seq x y z
N MET A 1 -39.41 1.04 27.24
CA MET A 1 -38.70 1.19 28.54
C MET A 1 -39.49 2.11 29.45
N ASN A 2 -39.19 2.17 30.75
CA ASN A 2 -39.63 3.28 31.59
C ASN A 2 -38.84 4.55 31.22
N TYR A 3 -39.52 5.70 31.17
CA TYR A 3 -38.93 7.00 30.86
C TYR A 3 -37.76 7.36 31.78
N GLN A 4 -37.87 7.07 33.09
CA GLN A 4 -36.80 7.31 34.05
C GLN A 4 -35.52 6.55 33.69
N THR A 5 -35.63 5.25 33.37
CA THR A 5 -34.49 4.39 33.01
C THR A 5 -33.76 4.88 31.75
N VAL A 6 -34.47 5.52 30.81
CA VAL A 6 -33.86 6.14 29.62
C VAL A 6 -33.09 7.41 29.98
N TRP A 7 -33.65 8.25 30.86
CA TRP A 7 -32.91 9.42 31.37
C TRP A 7 -31.68 9.04 32.18
N ASP A 8 -31.76 7.98 32.99
CA ASP A 8 -30.61 7.50 33.75
C ASP A 8 -29.48 7.03 32.81
N GLN A 9 -29.80 6.32 31.72
CA GLN A 9 -28.81 5.93 30.69
C GLN A 9 -28.11 7.13 30.03
N ILE A 10 -28.83 8.22 29.74
CA ILE A 10 -28.27 9.44 29.13
C ILE A 10 -27.51 10.29 30.16
N LYS A 11 -27.99 10.36 31.40
CA LYS A 11 -27.41 11.17 32.48
C LYS A 11 -26.12 10.56 33.04
N PHE A 12 -26.02 9.23 33.05
CA PHE A 12 -24.84 8.48 33.47
C PHE A 12 -24.05 7.92 32.27
N TYR A 13 -24.28 8.44 31.06
CA TYR A 13 -23.44 8.16 29.91
C TYR A 13 -22.07 8.82 30.08
N GLU A 14 -21.01 8.01 30.06
CA GLU A 14 -19.63 8.47 29.98
C GLU A 14 -19.29 8.75 28.50
N PRO A 15 -19.06 10.01 28.10
CA PRO A 15 -18.79 10.36 26.71
C PRO A 15 -17.33 10.13 26.33
N HIS A 16 -17.09 9.88 25.04
CA HIS A 16 -15.75 9.73 24.48
C HIS A 16 -15.03 11.08 24.41
N PHE A 17 -15.73 12.12 23.96
CA PHE A 17 -15.28 13.51 23.95
C PHE A 17 -15.77 14.25 25.20
N LYS A 18 -14.85 14.94 25.88
CA LYS A 18 -15.13 15.59 27.18
C LYS A 18 -16.22 16.66 27.10
N ASP A 19 -16.38 17.30 25.94
CA ASP A 19 -17.33 18.37 25.62
C ASP A 19 -18.64 17.87 24.95
N PHE A 20 -18.92 16.55 25.05
CA PHE A 20 -20.17 15.90 24.63
C PHE A 20 -20.99 15.34 25.81
N ASN A 21 -20.60 15.65 27.05
CA ASN A 21 -21.36 15.26 28.24
C ASN A 21 -22.77 15.89 28.28
N TYR A 22 -23.63 15.33 29.13
CA TYR A 22 -25.02 15.76 29.32
C TYR A 22 -25.20 17.27 29.57
N LEU A 23 -24.31 17.90 30.34
CA LEU A 23 -24.40 19.33 30.70
C LEU A 23 -24.03 20.25 29.52
N ASP A 24 -23.15 19.82 28.62
CA ASP A 24 -22.84 20.57 27.40
C ASP A 24 -23.98 20.46 26.38
N LEU A 25 -24.59 19.28 26.23
CA LEU A 25 -25.78 19.09 25.39
C LEU A 25 -27.01 19.88 25.91
N GLN A 26 -27.15 20.08 27.22
CA GLN A 26 -28.18 20.97 27.77
C GLN A 26 -28.03 22.44 27.30
N LYS A 27 -26.80 22.94 27.11
CA LYS A 27 -26.53 24.34 26.70
C LYS A 27 -26.99 24.64 25.28
N VAL A 28 -27.12 23.62 24.43
CA VAL A 28 -27.47 23.72 23.02
C VAL A 28 -28.91 23.30 22.71
N HIS A 29 -29.78 23.27 23.73
CA HIS A 29 -31.19 22.89 23.65
C HIS A 29 -31.44 21.46 23.09
N ALA A 30 -30.59 20.50 23.48
CA ALA A 30 -30.80 19.10 23.13
C ALA A 30 -32.16 18.56 23.60
N ARG A 31 -32.78 17.71 22.77
CA ARG A 31 -34.03 16.99 23.07
C ARG A 31 -33.77 15.48 23.11
N LEU A 32 -34.58 14.78 23.91
CA LEU A 32 -34.58 13.31 23.98
C LEU A 32 -35.61 12.75 22.99
N ALA A 33 -35.17 11.86 22.10
CA ALA A 33 -36.05 11.04 21.26
C ALA A 33 -35.82 9.55 21.59
N ILE A 34 -36.90 8.78 21.66
CA ILE A 34 -36.89 7.37 22.09
C ILE A 34 -37.67 6.55 21.06
N ALA A 35 -37.06 5.48 20.56
CA ALA A 35 -37.69 4.49 19.70
C ALA A 35 -37.46 3.06 20.24
N ASN A 36 -37.99 2.05 19.56
CA ASN A 36 -37.87 0.65 19.99
C ASN A 36 -36.41 0.12 19.96
N ASN A 37 -35.56 0.72 19.12
CA ASN A 37 -34.19 0.27 18.82
C ASN A 37 -33.11 1.32 19.10
N TYR A 38 -33.47 2.57 19.47
CA TYR A 38 -32.49 3.58 19.86
C TYR A 38 -33.04 4.62 20.85
N ILE A 39 -32.10 5.30 21.51
CA ILE A 39 -32.29 6.52 22.28
C ILE A 39 -31.37 7.57 21.64
N TYR A 40 -31.86 8.77 21.37
CA TYR A 40 -31.07 9.90 20.90
C TYR A 40 -31.23 11.09 21.84
N TYR A 41 -30.13 11.72 22.23
CA TYR A 41 -30.11 12.96 22.98
C TYR A 41 -29.17 13.96 22.31
N GLY A 42 -29.73 14.99 21.71
CA GLY A 42 -28.99 15.96 20.89
C GLY A 42 -29.89 17.02 20.29
N GLN A 43 -29.32 17.91 19.47
CA GLN A 43 -30.08 18.99 18.85
C GLN A 43 -30.94 18.47 17.69
N PHE A 44 -31.94 19.27 17.30
CA PHE A 44 -32.87 18.99 16.21
C PHE A 44 -33.18 20.25 15.43
N GLU A 45 -33.22 20.15 14.11
CA GLU A 45 -33.70 21.19 13.20
C GLU A 45 -34.72 20.56 12.24
N ASN A 46 -35.87 21.20 12.00
CA ASN A 46 -36.94 20.69 11.13
C ASN A 46 -37.38 19.24 11.46
N ASN A 47 -37.33 18.86 12.75
CA ASN A 47 -37.52 17.52 13.31
C ASN A 47 -36.47 16.45 12.94
N GLN A 48 -35.42 16.81 12.22
CA GLN A 48 -34.28 15.93 11.93
C GLN A 48 -33.17 16.11 12.96
N ARG A 49 -32.38 15.06 13.23
CA ARG A 49 -31.15 15.18 14.06
C ARG A 49 -30.19 16.17 13.40
N HIS A 50 -29.70 17.13 14.18
CA HIS A 50 -28.80 18.20 13.73
C HIS A 50 -27.82 18.55 14.87
N GLY A 51 -26.68 19.16 14.57
CA GLY A 51 -25.74 19.68 15.57
C GLY A 51 -25.15 18.56 16.43
N LYS A 52 -24.78 18.85 17.68
CA LYS A 52 -24.24 17.83 18.59
C LYS A 52 -25.34 16.86 19.07
N GLY A 53 -25.05 15.56 19.08
CA GLY A 53 -25.93 14.56 19.68
C GLY A 53 -25.33 13.17 19.88
N ILE A 54 -25.77 12.51 20.96
CA ILE A 54 -25.49 11.11 21.28
C ILE A 54 -26.62 10.24 20.76
N LEU A 55 -26.28 9.12 20.11
CA LEU A 55 -27.18 8.03 19.73
C LEU A 55 -26.73 6.73 20.42
N LEU A 56 -27.63 6.09 21.16
CA LEU A 56 -27.42 4.76 21.77
C LEU A 56 -28.40 3.77 21.13
N GLN A 57 -27.91 2.68 20.54
CA GLN A 57 -28.73 1.67 19.89
C GLN A 57 -28.85 0.38 20.73
N SER A 58 -29.98 -0.32 20.59
CA SER A 58 -30.28 -1.55 21.35
C SER A 58 -29.39 -2.74 21.02
N ASN A 59 -28.59 -2.66 19.95
CA ASN A 59 -27.59 -3.65 19.55
C ASN A 59 -26.18 -3.33 20.11
N GLY A 60 -26.04 -2.31 20.96
CA GLY A 60 -24.77 -1.88 21.54
C GLY A 60 -24.01 -0.82 20.73
N ARG A 61 -24.45 -0.46 19.51
CA ARG A 61 -23.86 0.66 18.77
C ARG A 61 -24.05 1.97 19.52
N LYS A 62 -23.03 2.83 19.44
CA LYS A 62 -23.06 4.20 19.97
C LYS A 62 -22.54 5.14 18.90
N TYR A 63 -23.11 6.34 18.79
CA TYR A 63 -22.48 7.45 18.08
C TYR A 63 -22.53 8.70 18.94
N GLU A 64 -21.45 9.48 18.88
CA GLU A 64 -21.29 10.73 19.61
C GLU A 64 -20.56 11.71 18.70
N GLY A 65 -21.24 12.76 18.25
CA GLY A 65 -20.66 13.67 17.26
C GLY A 65 -21.66 14.65 16.69
N GLU A 66 -21.26 15.29 15.59
CA GLU A 66 -22.11 16.21 14.84
C GLU A 66 -23.08 15.47 13.91
N TRP A 67 -24.21 16.12 13.64
CA TRP A 67 -25.32 15.64 12.80
C TRP A 67 -25.78 16.74 11.84
N GLN A 68 -26.20 16.34 10.65
CA GLN A 68 -26.87 17.22 9.70
C GLN A 68 -27.98 16.44 8.99
N ASN A 69 -29.22 16.90 9.10
CA ASN A 69 -30.39 16.34 8.40
C ASN A 69 -30.53 14.82 8.55
N ASP A 70 -30.46 14.33 9.80
CA ASP A 70 -30.45 12.90 10.18
C ASP A 70 -29.23 12.07 9.76
N GLN A 71 -28.20 12.66 9.16
CA GLN A 71 -26.93 12.00 8.82
C GLN A 71 -25.81 12.42 9.78
N LYS A 72 -24.85 11.52 10.02
CA LYS A 72 -23.59 11.86 10.72
C LYS A 72 -22.77 12.81 9.84
N GLN A 73 -22.20 13.84 10.44
CA GLN A 73 -21.46 14.91 9.78
C GLN A 73 -20.34 15.38 10.72
N GLY A 74 -19.39 16.19 10.26
CA GLY A 74 -18.41 16.85 11.13
C GLY A 74 -17.53 15.86 11.89
N ILE A 75 -17.13 16.20 13.12
CA ILE A 75 -16.35 15.29 13.98
C ILE A 75 -17.29 14.36 14.75
N GLY A 76 -16.92 13.08 14.83
CA GLY A 76 -17.66 12.10 15.63
C GLY A 76 -16.88 10.82 15.96
N TRP A 77 -17.37 10.13 16.97
CA TRP A 77 -16.95 8.79 17.39
C TRP A 77 -18.12 7.81 17.23
N GLU A 78 -17.83 6.60 16.76
CA GLU A 78 -18.78 5.49 16.68
C GLU A 78 -18.18 4.23 17.31
N LEU A 79 -18.97 3.57 18.18
CA LEU A 79 -18.77 2.17 18.55
C LEU A 79 -19.72 1.30 17.72
N LEU A 80 -19.18 0.32 17.02
CA LEU A 80 -19.89 -0.63 16.19
C LEU A 80 -20.34 -1.86 17.00
N ALA A 81 -21.35 -2.59 16.51
CA ALA A 81 -21.96 -3.71 17.25
C ALA A 81 -21.01 -4.91 17.47
N ASN A 82 -19.93 -4.99 16.70
CA ASN A 82 -18.85 -5.98 16.84
C ASN A 82 -17.77 -5.57 17.85
N GLY A 83 -17.82 -4.35 18.40
CA GLY A 83 -16.78 -3.79 19.28
C GLY A 83 -15.66 -3.03 18.55
N SER A 84 -15.68 -2.98 17.22
CA SER A 84 -14.82 -2.06 16.46
C SER A 84 -15.29 -0.61 16.68
N GLN A 85 -14.41 0.36 16.50
CA GLN A 85 -14.73 1.78 16.67
C GLN A 85 -14.07 2.67 15.62
N TYR A 86 -14.67 3.83 15.36
CA TYR A 86 -14.11 4.89 14.52
C TYR A 86 -14.17 6.24 15.23
N GLU A 87 -13.09 7.01 15.15
CA GLU A 87 -12.98 8.40 15.63
C GLU A 87 -12.45 9.26 14.48
N GLY A 88 -13.20 10.26 14.02
CA GLY A 88 -12.75 11.08 12.90
C GLY A 88 -13.84 11.94 12.30
N ASN A 89 -13.63 12.35 11.05
CA ASN A 89 -14.61 13.18 10.34
C ASN A 89 -15.64 12.31 9.59
N TYR A 90 -16.85 12.81 9.46
CA TYR A 90 -17.97 12.21 8.74
C TYR A 90 -18.52 13.15 7.68
N ILE A 91 -18.88 12.60 6.52
CA ILE A 91 -19.69 13.27 5.51
C ILE A 91 -20.80 12.31 5.05
N MET A 92 -22.05 12.80 5.02
CA MET A 92 -23.24 12.04 4.58
C MET A 92 -23.41 10.68 5.29
N GLY A 93 -23.12 10.62 6.58
CA GLY A 93 -23.21 9.39 7.37
C GLY A 93 -21.99 8.48 7.35
N LYS A 94 -20.97 8.75 6.52
CA LYS A 94 -19.80 7.87 6.32
C LYS A 94 -18.46 8.51 6.72
N PRO A 95 -17.47 7.73 7.16
CA PRO A 95 -16.08 8.18 7.36
C PRO A 95 -15.52 8.96 6.17
N HIS A 96 -14.91 10.11 6.43
CA HIS A 96 -14.30 10.97 5.41
C HIS A 96 -13.15 11.78 6.02
N GLY A 97 -12.25 12.34 5.21
CA GLY A 97 -11.16 13.19 5.72
C GLY A 97 -10.18 12.39 6.58
N GLN A 98 -9.72 12.96 7.70
CA GLN A 98 -8.86 12.23 8.65
C GLN A 98 -9.71 11.44 9.65
N GLY A 99 -9.29 10.22 9.96
CA GLY A 99 -9.93 9.37 10.97
C GLY A 99 -9.13 8.14 11.38
N LYS A 100 -9.37 7.70 12.61
CA LYS A 100 -8.84 6.49 13.24
C LYS A 100 -9.93 5.42 13.29
N PHE A 101 -9.66 4.24 12.76
CA PHE A 101 -10.47 3.04 13.00
C PHE A 101 -9.67 2.08 13.90
N THR A 102 -10.34 1.42 14.84
CA THR A 102 -9.77 0.36 15.67
C THR A 102 -10.69 -0.85 15.58
N TRP A 103 -10.19 -1.96 15.04
CA TRP A 103 -10.95 -3.19 14.92
C TRP A 103 -11.07 -3.88 16.28
N ALA A 104 -12.15 -4.66 16.48
CA ALA A 104 -12.39 -5.43 17.71
C ALA A 104 -11.29 -6.44 18.07
N ASN A 105 -10.39 -6.79 17.13
CA ASN A 105 -9.22 -7.63 17.36
C ASN A 105 -7.98 -6.87 17.88
N GLY A 106 -8.03 -5.54 17.95
CA GLY A 106 -6.93 -4.67 18.38
C GLY A 106 -6.08 -4.07 17.25
N GLU A 107 -6.36 -4.37 15.98
CA GLU A 107 -5.72 -3.69 14.84
C GLU A 107 -6.20 -2.23 14.76
N VAL A 108 -5.36 -1.35 14.19
CA VAL A 108 -5.64 0.10 14.08
C VAL A 108 -5.33 0.59 12.67
N TYR A 109 -6.14 1.50 12.14
CA TYR A 109 -5.79 2.33 10.97
C TYR A 109 -5.97 3.80 11.32
N GLU A 110 -4.96 4.62 11.05
CA GLU A 110 -4.97 6.07 11.23
C GLU A 110 -4.57 6.74 9.92
N GLY A 111 -5.49 7.49 9.30
CA GLY A 111 -5.24 8.11 8.01
C GLY A 111 -6.46 8.67 7.31
N GLN A 112 -6.36 8.73 5.99
CA GLN A 112 -7.31 9.38 5.11
C GLN A 112 -8.45 8.44 4.65
N TRP A 113 -9.67 8.98 4.66
CA TRP A 113 -10.91 8.31 4.34
C TRP A 113 -11.70 9.07 3.27
N ASN A 114 -12.39 8.34 2.41
CA ASN A 114 -13.26 8.90 1.38
C ASN A 114 -14.61 8.17 1.33
N LEU A 115 -15.59 8.63 2.11
CA LEU A 115 -16.97 8.09 2.14
C LEU A 115 -17.04 6.59 2.50
N GLY A 116 -16.25 6.18 3.50
CA GLY A 116 -16.22 4.82 4.06
C GLY A 116 -15.05 3.94 3.60
N ILE A 117 -14.32 4.33 2.54
CA ILE A 117 -13.10 3.64 2.10
C ILE A 117 -11.83 4.36 2.57
N LYS A 118 -10.77 3.60 2.88
CA LYS A 118 -9.41 4.12 3.13
C LYS A 118 -8.79 4.52 1.79
N GLU A 119 -8.29 5.74 1.68
CA GLU A 119 -7.83 6.36 0.43
C GLU A 119 -6.81 7.47 0.72
N GLY A 120 -5.68 7.51 0.02
CA GLY A 120 -4.62 8.49 0.28
C GLY A 120 -3.60 8.01 1.31
N GLN A 121 -3.12 8.90 2.18
CA GLN A 121 -2.07 8.58 3.16
C GLN A 121 -2.64 7.96 4.45
N GLY A 122 -2.01 6.89 4.96
CA GLY A 122 -2.38 6.32 6.26
C GLY A 122 -1.43 5.25 6.79
N ILE A 123 -1.53 5.01 8.10
CA ILE A 123 -0.78 3.99 8.84
C ILE A 123 -1.77 2.92 9.29
N TRP A 124 -1.43 1.65 9.06
CA TRP A 124 -2.10 0.49 9.66
C TRP A 124 -1.14 -0.21 10.63
N HIS A 125 -1.62 -0.47 11.83
CA HIS A 125 -0.98 -1.34 12.81
C HIS A 125 -1.74 -2.67 12.83
N GLY A 126 -1.07 -3.71 12.34
CA GLY A 126 -1.55 -5.08 12.38
C GLY A 126 -1.28 -5.76 13.72
N LEU A 127 -1.62 -7.05 13.79
CA LEU A 127 -1.32 -7.86 14.97
C LEU A 127 0.19 -8.12 15.12
N LYS A 128 0.62 -8.44 16.34
CA LYS A 128 2.01 -8.85 16.67
C LYS A 128 3.12 -7.84 16.29
N GLY A 129 2.77 -6.57 16.04
CA GLY A 129 3.73 -5.52 15.68
C GLY A 129 3.89 -5.29 14.17
N GLU A 130 3.01 -5.86 13.34
CA GLU A 130 2.95 -5.51 11.92
C GLU A 130 2.56 -4.04 11.71
N LEU A 131 3.18 -3.40 10.72
CA LEU A 131 2.96 -2.00 10.40
C LEU A 131 3.04 -1.78 8.90
N TYR A 132 2.02 -1.16 8.32
CA TYR A 132 2.10 -0.52 6.99
C TYR A 132 1.97 0.98 7.14
N GLN A 133 2.86 1.76 6.51
CA GLN A 133 2.74 3.21 6.40
C GLN A 133 2.97 3.62 4.95
N GLY A 134 1.99 4.28 4.33
CA GLY A 134 2.14 4.75 2.95
C GLY A 134 0.83 5.16 2.30
N GLU A 135 0.81 5.05 0.97
CA GLU A 135 -0.37 5.27 0.15
C GLU A 135 -1.36 4.10 0.22
N TRP A 136 -2.64 4.45 0.06
CA TRP A 136 -3.80 3.57 0.04
C TRP A 136 -4.72 3.99 -1.10
N SER A 137 -5.40 3.03 -1.71
CA SER A 137 -6.55 3.32 -2.56
C SER A 137 -7.56 2.19 -2.47
N ASN A 138 -8.86 2.51 -2.46
CA ASN A 138 -9.95 1.53 -2.44
C ASN A 138 -9.77 0.44 -1.37
N ASN A 139 -9.40 0.84 -0.14
CA ASN A 139 -9.10 -0.01 1.03
C ASN A 139 -7.80 -0.83 1.01
N VAL A 140 -7.05 -0.90 -0.09
CA VAL A 140 -5.80 -1.68 -0.20
C VAL A 140 -4.55 -0.80 -0.18
N ALA A 141 -3.41 -1.38 0.24
CA ALA A 141 -2.10 -0.74 0.10
C ALA A 141 -1.72 -0.61 -1.39
N PHE A 142 -1.28 0.58 -1.76
CA PHE A 142 -0.99 1.00 -3.14
C PHE A 142 0.11 2.07 -3.10
N GLY A 143 0.71 2.42 -4.25
CA GLY A 143 1.66 3.55 -4.32
C GLY A 143 2.94 3.29 -3.52
N TYR A 144 3.58 4.33 -2.99
CA TYR A 144 4.79 4.18 -2.18
C TYR A 144 4.46 3.97 -0.70
N GLY A 145 5.16 3.04 -0.06
CA GLY A 145 5.01 2.76 1.36
C GLY A 145 6.16 1.96 1.98
N GLU A 146 6.05 1.75 3.29
CA GLU A 146 6.89 0.92 4.12
C GLU A 146 6.03 -0.13 4.83
N HIS A 147 6.48 -1.39 4.83
CA HIS A 147 5.85 -2.50 5.55
C HIS A 147 6.86 -3.21 6.44
N ILE A 148 6.53 -3.35 7.72
CA ILE A 148 7.26 -4.14 8.71
C ILE A 148 6.40 -5.38 9.01
N HIS A 149 6.93 -6.55 8.68
CA HIS A 149 6.29 -7.86 8.88
C HIS A 149 6.47 -8.36 10.34
N SER A 150 5.60 -9.24 10.82
CA SER A 150 5.67 -9.78 12.20
C SER A 150 6.91 -10.64 12.50
N ASN A 151 7.68 -11.04 11.48
CA ASN A 151 8.98 -11.70 11.63
C ASN A 151 10.17 -10.71 11.72
N GLY A 152 9.93 -9.41 11.52
CA GLY A 152 10.97 -8.36 11.49
C GLY A 152 11.55 -8.07 10.11
N ASP A 153 11.07 -8.72 9.03
CA ASP A 153 11.40 -8.32 7.66
C ASP A 153 10.76 -6.95 7.35
N ARG A 154 11.46 -6.11 6.59
CA ARG A 154 11.05 -4.74 6.27
C ARG A 154 11.16 -4.47 4.77
N TYR A 155 10.06 -4.13 4.12
CA TYR A 155 10.03 -3.66 2.73
C TYR A 155 9.76 -2.15 2.67
N VAL A 156 10.44 -1.46 1.78
CA VAL A 156 10.22 -0.04 1.45
C VAL A 156 10.19 0.10 -0.06
N GLY A 157 9.11 0.61 -0.63
CA GLY A 157 9.00 0.77 -2.08
C GLY A 157 7.57 0.85 -2.55
N ASN A 158 7.37 0.47 -3.81
CA ASN A 158 6.07 0.57 -4.46
C ASN A 158 5.20 -0.68 -4.22
N PHE A 159 3.89 -0.47 -4.07
CA PHE A 159 2.86 -1.45 -3.80
C PHE A 159 1.72 -1.36 -4.83
N LYS A 160 1.09 -2.50 -5.10
CA LYS A 160 -0.18 -2.59 -5.82
C LYS A 160 -0.99 -3.75 -5.25
N ASP A 161 -2.21 -3.46 -4.79
CA ASP A 161 -3.13 -4.47 -4.25
C ASP A 161 -2.46 -5.31 -3.14
N TRP A 162 -1.82 -4.64 -2.18
CA TRP A 162 -0.94 -5.21 -1.13
C TRP A 162 0.37 -5.88 -1.59
N LEU A 163 0.55 -6.16 -2.87
CA LEU A 163 1.75 -6.82 -3.40
C LEU A 163 2.86 -5.82 -3.75
N LYS A 164 4.11 -6.14 -3.39
CA LYS A 164 5.32 -5.44 -3.84
C LYS A 164 5.34 -5.36 -5.38
N ASN A 165 5.50 -4.18 -5.97
CA ASN A 165 5.33 -3.98 -7.41
C ASN A 165 6.11 -2.75 -7.90
N GLY A 166 6.98 -2.87 -8.89
CA GLY A 166 7.91 -1.81 -9.29
C GLY A 166 9.17 -1.75 -8.43
N GLU A 167 9.81 -0.58 -8.32
CA GLU A 167 11.05 -0.43 -7.57
C GLU A 167 10.83 -0.49 -6.04
N GLY A 168 11.70 -1.22 -5.33
CA GLY A 168 11.69 -1.33 -3.88
C GLY A 168 12.96 -1.95 -3.29
N GLN A 169 13.08 -1.86 -1.96
CA GLN A 169 14.15 -2.43 -1.14
C GLN A 169 13.53 -3.31 -0.05
N GLU A 170 14.13 -4.46 0.22
CA GLU A 170 13.71 -5.40 1.27
C GLU A 170 14.90 -5.76 2.15
N TYR A 171 14.73 -5.58 3.45
CA TYR A 171 15.69 -5.92 4.49
C TYR A 171 15.14 -7.13 5.25
N PHE A 172 15.85 -8.25 5.18
CA PHE A 172 15.42 -9.49 5.81
C PHE A 172 15.96 -9.56 7.25
N SER A 173 15.17 -10.14 8.14
CA SER A 173 15.47 -10.39 9.55
C SER A 173 16.72 -11.26 9.79
N ASN A 174 17.16 -12.03 8.77
CA ASN A 174 18.42 -12.78 8.78
C ASN A 174 19.67 -11.91 8.46
N GLY A 175 19.48 -10.63 8.09
CA GLY A 175 20.54 -9.71 7.68
C GLY A 175 20.86 -9.68 6.18
N ASP A 176 20.11 -10.40 5.35
CA ASP A 176 20.16 -10.25 3.89
C ASP A 176 19.42 -8.99 3.45
N MET A 177 19.67 -8.49 2.23
CA MET A 177 18.97 -7.35 1.63
C MET A 177 18.80 -7.52 0.12
N TYR A 178 17.63 -7.18 -0.42
CA TYR A 178 17.40 -7.05 -1.86
C TYR A 178 17.05 -5.60 -2.21
N GLN A 179 17.56 -5.10 -3.34
CA GLN A 179 17.08 -3.87 -3.96
C GLN A 179 16.85 -4.08 -5.46
N GLY A 180 15.72 -3.63 -6.00
CA GLY A 180 15.43 -3.79 -7.41
C GLY A 180 13.95 -3.75 -7.74
N ASN A 181 13.60 -4.41 -8.84
CA ASN A 181 12.24 -4.42 -9.37
C ASN A 181 11.46 -5.65 -8.86
N TYR A 182 10.19 -5.43 -8.52
CA TYR A 182 9.24 -6.44 -8.11
C TYR A 182 8.07 -6.54 -9.10
N LEU A 183 7.52 -7.73 -9.25
CA LEU A 183 6.23 -7.97 -9.89
C LEU A 183 5.42 -8.95 -9.04
N ASN A 184 4.21 -8.55 -8.67
CA ASN A 184 3.25 -9.37 -7.91
C ASN A 184 3.87 -10.01 -6.66
N GLY A 185 4.61 -9.22 -5.86
CA GLY A 185 5.24 -9.67 -4.62
C GLY A 185 6.64 -10.26 -4.76
N LYS A 186 7.12 -10.55 -5.98
CA LYS A 186 8.37 -11.30 -6.23
C LYS A 186 9.42 -10.45 -6.98
N PRO A 187 10.73 -10.61 -6.69
CA PRO A 187 11.81 -10.07 -7.52
C PRO A 187 11.65 -10.42 -9.00
N HIS A 188 11.63 -9.40 -9.87
CA HIS A 188 11.38 -9.55 -11.31
C HIS A 188 11.95 -8.35 -12.09
N GLY A 189 12.80 -8.59 -13.09
CA GLY A 189 13.58 -7.55 -13.77
C GLY A 189 14.98 -7.41 -13.17
N TYR A 190 15.65 -6.27 -13.35
CA TYR A 190 16.98 -6.07 -12.76
C TYR A 190 16.89 -5.79 -11.25
N GLY A 191 17.80 -6.38 -10.49
CA GLY A 191 17.99 -6.11 -9.07
C GLY A 191 19.33 -6.64 -8.54
N GLU A 192 19.55 -6.39 -7.26
CA GLU A 192 20.78 -6.70 -6.53
C GLU A 192 20.42 -7.35 -5.20
N TYR A 193 21.04 -8.49 -4.90
CA TYR A 193 20.83 -9.23 -3.66
C TYR A 193 22.16 -9.28 -2.89
N TYR A 194 22.11 -8.90 -1.62
CA TYR A 194 23.21 -8.88 -0.67
C TYR A 194 22.94 -9.90 0.41
N TRP A 195 23.80 -10.91 0.53
CA TRP A 195 23.71 -11.87 1.62
C TRP A 195 24.45 -11.34 2.86
N SER A 196 23.90 -11.61 4.04
CA SER A 196 24.47 -11.42 5.38
C SER A 196 25.90 -11.95 5.53
N ASN A 197 26.28 -12.99 4.77
CA ASN A 197 27.66 -13.52 4.72
C ASN A 197 28.66 -12.62 3.96
N GLY A 198 28.17 -11.59 3.28
CA GLY A 198 28.92 -10.60 2.50
C GLY A 198 28.91 -10.82 0.98
N ALA A 199 28.37 -11.94 0.49
CA ALA A 199 28.24 -12.19 -0.95
C ALA A 199 27.20 -11.27 -1.60
N VAL A 200 27.34 -11.04 -2.90
CA VAL A 200 26.43 -10.17 -3.68
C VAL A 200 26.12 -10.78 -5.03
N PHE A 201 24.87 -10.64 -5.48
CA PHE A 201 24.45 -10.85 -6.85
C PHE A 201 23.91 -9.54 -7.45
N GLN A 202 24.23 -9.26 -8.71
CA GLN A 202 23.74 -8.13 -9.49
C GLN A 202 23.31 -8.65 -10.86
N GLY A 203 22.03 -8.54 -11.23
CA GLY A 203 21.54 -9.14 -12.49
C GLY A 203 20.02 -9.20 -12.60
N TYR A 204 19.52 -10.02 -13.52
CA TYR A 204 18.09 -10.19 -13.74
C TYR A 204 17.49 -11.29 -12.85
N PHE A 205 16.23 -11.06 -12.49
CA PHE A 205 15.35 -11.98 -11.77
C PHE A 205 14.08 -12.21 -12.57
N LYS A 206 13.49 -13.40 -12.43
CA LYS A 206 12.14 -13.71 -12.88
C LYS A 206 11.44 -14.53 -11.81
N ASP A 207 10.31 -14.00 -11.34
CA ASP A 207 9.39 -14.66 -10.42
C ASP A 207 10.08 -15.16 -9.12
N GLY A 208 11.08 -14.40 -8.66
CA GLY A 208 11.91 -14.65 -7.49
C GLY A 208 13.29 -15.27 -7.78
N LEU A 209 13.47 -15.95 -8.91
CA LEU A 209 14.68 -16.71 -9.24
C LEU A 209 15.64 -15.87 -10.10
N ARG A 210 16.97 -16.03 -9.92
CA ARG A 210 17.97 -15.39 -10.81
C ARG A 210 17.90 -15.99 -12.22
N CYS A 211 17.97 -15.12 -13.23
CA CYS A 211 17.87 -15.49 -14.64
C CYS A 211 18.70 -14.55 -15.54
N GLY A 212 18.89 -14.91 -16.81
CA GLY A 212 19.57 -14.06 -17.80
C GLY A 212 21.00 -13.71 -17.37
N LYS A 213 21.48 -12.51 -17.74
CA LYS A 213 22.83 -12.07 -17.35
C LYS A 213 22.88 -11.66 -15.89
N GLY A 214 23.89 -12.15 -15.17
CA GLY A 214 24.17 -11.73 -13.80
C GLY A 214 25.63 -11.89 -13.41
N ILE A 215 26.03 -11.15 -12.37
CA ILE A 215 27.33 -11.21 -11.70
C ILE A 215 27.08 -11.64 -10.26
N TRP A 216 27.72 -12.73 -9.83
CA TRP A 216 27.82 -13.11 -8.41
C TRP A 216 29.26 -12.92 -7.93
N LYS A 217 29.42 -12.45 -6.69
CA LYS A 217 30.72 -12.33 -6.02
C LYS A 217 30.60 -12.84 -4.58
N ARG A 218 31.63 -13.53 -4.09
CA ARG A 218 31.73 -13.94 -2.67
C ARG A 218 31.83 -12.76 -1.69
N ARG A 219 32.33 -11.60 -2.13
CA ARG A 219 32.26 -10.30 -1.43
C ARG A 219 32.09 -9.16 -2.43
N VAL A 220 31.54 -8.02 -2.00
CA VAL A 220 31.35 -6.78 -2.80
C VAL A 220 32.60 -6.42 -3.64
N ASP A 221 33.75 -6.50 -2.98
CA ASP A 221 35.10 -6.12 -3.39
C ASP A 221 35.94 -7.27 -3.98
N SER A 222 35.43 -8.50 -3.95
CA SER A 222 36.24 -9.68 -4.25
C SER A 222 36.67 -9.75 -5.72
N PRO A 223 37.98 -9.78 -6.04
CA PRO A 223 38.50 -9.97 -7.39
C PRO A 223 38.55 -11.45 -7.81
N THR A 224 38.06 -12.35 -6.95
CA THR A 224 38.06 -13.81 -7.08
C THR A 224 36.88 -14.43 -6.32
N ASP A 225 36.55 -15.69 -6.59
CA ASP A 225 35.24 -16.29 -6.28
C ASP A 225 34.11 -15.39 -6.79
N LEU A 226 34.15 -15.22 -8.11
CA LEU A 226 33.28 -14.39 -8.92
C LEU A 226 32.75 -15.22 -10.09
N TYR A 227 31.46 -15.11 -10.40
CA TYR A 227 30.87 -15.61 -11.64
C TYR A 227 30.22 -14.46 -12.40
N GLN A 228 30.46 -14.36 -13.69
CA GLN A 228 29.77 -13.45 -14.61
C GLN A 228 29.29 -14.24 -15.82
N GLY A 229 27.97 -14.33 -16.03
CA GLY A 229 27.42 -15.17 -17.10
C GLY A 229 25.90 -15.26 -17.11
N ASP A 230 25.41 -16.27 -17.81
CA ASP A 230 23.99 -16.59 -17.91
C ASP A 230 23.47 -17.45 -16.73
N TYR A 231 22.25 -17.16 -16.31
CA TYR A 231 21.49 -17.88 -15.29
C TYR A 231 20.13 -18.33 -15.81
N ASP A 232 19.64 -19.44 -15.26
CA ASP A 232 18.30 -19.96 -15.51
C ASP A 232 17.83 -20.72 -14.25
N GLU A 233 16.63 -20.43 -13.76
CA GLU A 233 16.07 -20.95 -12.51
C GLU A 233 17.10 -21.04 -11.36
N ASP A 234 17.71 -19.90 -11.02
CA ASP A 234 18.74 -19.72 -9.99
C ASP A 234 20.12 -20.39 -10.23
N LYS A 235 20.28 -21.16 -11.29
CA LYS A 235 21.51 -21.91 -11.61
C LYS A 235 22.30 -21.24 -12.73
N LYS A 236 23.62 -21.42 -12.76
CA LYS A 236 24.44 -21.02 -13.92
C LYS A 236 24.06 -21.90 -15.11
N ASN A 237 23.60 -21.30 -16.21
CA ASN A 237 23.10 -22.03 -17.39
C ASN A 237 23.27 -21.15 -18.64
N GLY A 238 24.08 -21.60 -19.61
CA GLY A 238 24.56 -20.76 -20.73
C GLY A 238 26.04 -20.39 -20.57
N TYR A 239 26.49 -19.28 -21.19
CA TYR A 239 27.92 -18.92 -21.18
C TYR A 239 28.28 -18.09 -19.94
N GLY A 240 29.41 -18.39 -19.32
CA GLY A 240 29.95 -17.57 -18.25
C GLY A 240 31.45 -17.71 -18.03
N VAL A 241 31.97 -16.76 -17.25
CA VAL A 241 33.32 -16.79 -16.69
C VAL A 241 33.20 -17.01 -15.19
N TYR A 242 33.88 -18.03 -14.66
CA TYR A 242 34.07 -18.22 -13.21
C TYR A 242 35.54 -18.01 -12.87
N LYS A 243 35.82 -17.21 -11.84
CA LYS A 243 37.17 -16.97 -11.30
C LYS A 243 37.24 -17.45 -9.86
N TRP A 244 38.15 -18.38 -9.55
CA TRP A 244 38.33 -18.96 -8.22
C TRP A 244 39.24 -18.14 -7.32
N SER A 245 39.11 -18.29 -6.01
CA SER A 245 39.99 -17.70 -4.97
C SER A 245 41.48 -18.00 -5.15
N ASN A 246 41.83 -19.12 -5.79
CA ASN A 246 43.23 -19.44 -6.12
C ASN A 246 43.75 -18.71 -7.37
N GLY A 247 42.94 -17.87 -8.02
CA GLY A 247 43.27 -17.10 -9.21
C GLY A 247 43.00 -17.80 -10.55
N ASN A 248 42.65 -19.08 -10.57
CA ASN A 248 42.28 -19.79 -11.81
C ASN A 248 40.95 -19.23 -12.38
N GLU A 249 40.76 -19.37 -13.69
CA GLU A 249 39.55 -18.95 -14.39
C GLU A 249 39.02 -20.03 -15.33
N TYR A 250 37.70 -20.14 -15.47
CA TYR A 250 37.05 -20.95 -16.51
C TYR A 250 36.15 -20.05 -17.34
N HIS A 251 36.32 -20.10 -18.66
CA HIS A 251 35.60 -19.34 -19.67
C HIS A 251 34.87 -20.34 -20.57
N GLY A 252 33.55 -20.48 -20.45
CA GLY A 252 32.84 -21.50 -21.21
C GLY A 252 31.37 -21.67 -20.83
N THR A 253 30.77 -22.75 -21.33
CA THR A 253 29.35 -23.04 -21.08
C THR A 253 29.15 -23.77 -19.74
N PHE A 254 27.99 -23.51 -19.13
CA PHE A 254 27.48 -24.12 -17.90
C PHE A 254 26.08 -24.68 -18.15
N ILE A 255 25.73 -25.79 -17.48
CA ILE A 255 24.39 -26.35 -17.42
C ILE A 255 24.14 -26.82 -15.98
N ASN A 256 23.11 -26.28 -15.33
CA ASN A 256 22.78 -26.53 -13.91
C ASN A 256 24.02 -26.42 -13.00
N ASP A 257 24.71 -25.28 -13.02
CA ASP A 257 25.95 -24.98 -12.27
C ASP A 257 27.22 -25.76 -12.65
N TYR A 258 27.11 -26.87 -13.38
CA TYR A 258 28.27 -27.62 -13.88
C TYR A 258 28.81 -27.04 -15.18
N LYS A 259 30.14 -26.91 -15.29
CA LYS A 259 30.83 -26.69 -16.57
C LYS A 259 30.43 -27.80 -17.55
N ASN A 260 29.97 -27.42 -18.74
CA ASN A 260 29.40 -28.35 -19.72
C ASN A 260 29.58 -27.80 -21.14
N GLY A 261 29.77 -28.65 -22.15
CA GLY A 261 30.09 -28.22 -23.51
C GLY A 261 31.51 -27.63 -23.63
N TYR A 262 31.76 -26.79 -24.64
CA TYR A 262 33.09 -26.18 -24.82
C TYR A 262 33.41 -25.17 -23.71
N GLY A 263 34.65 -25.22 -23.23
CA GLY A 263 35.20 -24.22 -22.32
C GLY A 263 36.71 -24.31 -22.12
N GLU A 264 37.29 -23.21 -21.63
CA GLU A 264 38.72 -23.02 -21.43
C GLU A 264 39.01 -22.78 -19.95
N MET A 265 39.85 -23.63 -19.35
CA MET A 265 40.38 -23.45 -18.00
C MET A 265 41.77 -22.82 -18.08
N HIS A 266 41.90 -21.60 -17.54
CA HIS A 266 43.15 -20.84 -17.44
C HIS A 266 43.65 -20.95 -15.99
N TYR A 267 44.91 -21.34 -15.83
CA TYR A 267 45.56 -21.54 -14.53
C TYR A 267 46.55 -20.41 -14.24
N VAL A 268 46.82 -20.13 -12.96
CA VAL A 268 47.74 -19.05 -12.54
C VAL A 268 49.20 -19.29 -12.98
N ASP A 269 49.58 -20.54 -13.25
CA ASP A 269 50.88 -20.89 -13.85
C ASP A 269 50.98 -20.57 -15.37
N GLY A 270 49.93 -20.01 -15.97
CA GLY A 270 49.83 -19.70 -17.39
C GLY A 270 49.39 -20.88 -18.27
N LYS A 271 49.13 -22.06 -17.68
CA LYS A 271 48.59 -23.21 -18.42
C LYS A 271 47.14 -22.94 -18.84
N VAL A 272 46.79 -23.36 -20.05
CA VAL A 272 45.41 -23.31 -20.55
C VAL A 272 44.99 -24.69 -21.04
N LEU A 273 43.88 -25.21 -20.52
CA LEU A 273 43.21 -26.43 -21.00
C LEU A 273 41.93 -26.04 -21.73
N LYS A 274 41.86 -26.32 -23.03
CA LYS A 274 40.69 -26.08 -23.89
C LYS A 274 40.02 -27.40 -24.23
N GLY A 275 38.70 -27.44 -24.33
CA GLY A 275 38.01 -28.67 -24.72
C GLY A 275 36.55 -28.76 -24.30
N ASN A 276 35.99 -29.96 -24.45
CA ASN A 276 34.63 -30.25 -24.02
C ASN A 276 34.60 -30.75 -22.58
N TRP A 277 33.65 -30.21 -21.81
CA TRP A 277 33.41 -30.54 -20.41
C TRP A 277 32.05 -31.23 -20.27
N GLU A 278 31.95 -32.17 -19.34
CA GLU A 278 30.69 -32.83 -18.94
C GLU A 278 30.66 -32.95 -17.42
N GLN A 279 29.56 -32.52 -16.80
CA GLN A 279 29.38 -32.54 -15.33
C GLN A 279 30.59 -31.98 -14.54
N GLY A 280 31.22 -30.91 -15.05
CA GLY A 280 32.39 -30.28 -14.41
C GLY A 280 33.76 -30.90 -14.72
N LYS A 281 33.81 -32.05 -15.40
CA LYS A 281 35.04 -32.78 -15.79
C LYS A 281 35.39 -32.51 -17.26
N LEU A 282 36.67 -32.46 -17.61
CA LEU A 282 37.14 -32.36 -18.99
C LEU A 282 37.09 -33.76 -19.63
N VAL A 283 36.39 -33.92 -20.75
CA VAL A 283 36.23 -35.22 -21.44
C VAL A 283 36.98 -35.30 -22.77
N ASN A 284 37.25 -34.17 -23.43
CA ASN A 284 38.02 -34.11 -24.66
C ASN A 284 38.92 -32.87 -24.66
N GLU A 285 40.23 -33.06 -24.45
CA GLU A 285 41.24 -32.00 -24.42
C GLU A 285 41.69 -31.62 -25.85
N ILE A 286 41.35 -30.41 -26.29
CA ILE A 286 41.78 -29.85 -27.57
C ILE A 286 43.18 -29.26 -27.39
N LYS A 287 44.19 -30.11 -27.54
CA LYS A 287 45.60 -29.71 -27.55
C LYS A 287 45.88 -28.85 -28.78
N GLN A 288 46.47 -27.67 -28.57
CA GLN A 288 46.87 -26.80 -29.68
C GLN A 288 48.08 -27.40 -30.42
N ASN A 289 47.81 -28.07 -31.55
CA ASN A 289 48.78 -28.06 -32.64
C ASN A 289 48.95 -26.61 -33.11
N SER A 290 50.19 -26.13 -33.20
CA SER A 290 50.52 -24.71 -33.20
C SER A 290 49.83 -23.91 -34.33
N PRO A 291 49.06 -22.84 -34.02
CA PRO A 291 48.43 -22.04 -35.04
C PRO A 291 49.44 -21.14 -35.76
N LYS A 292 49.51 -21.24 -37.09
CA LYS A 292 49.95 -20.11 -37.93
C LYS A 292 49.04 -18.92 -37.61
N LYS A 293 49.61 -17.72 -37.45
CA LYS A 293 48.85 -16.52 -37.11
C LYS A 293 47.74 -16.24 -38.13
N ALA A 294 46.50 -16.13 -37.64
CA ALA A 294 45.43 -15.38 -38.28
C ALA A 294 44.96 -14.32 -37.27
N GLN A 295 45.15 -13.04 -37.59
CA GLN A 295 44.68 -11.95 -36.75
C GLN A 295 43.23 -11.63 -37.10
N HIS A 296 42.31 -11.90 -36.17
CA HIS A 296 41.03 -11.19 -36.10
C HIS A 296 40.95 -10.45 -34.78
N SER A 297 40.86 -9.12 -34.86
CA SER A 297 40.55 -8.28 -33.70
C SER A 297 39.09 -8.50 -33.30
N PHE A 298 38.84 -8.54 -31.99
CA PHE A 298 37.51 -8.43 -31.41
C PHE A 298 37.56 -7.42 -30.27
N ASP A 299 37.22 -6.16 -30.58
CA ASP A 299 37.18 -5.05 -29.63
C ASP A 299 36.00 -5.20 -28.65
N ASN A 300 36.26 -5.85 -27.51
CA ASN A 300 35.25 -6.11 -26.47
C ASN A 300 35.20 -5.01 -25.40
N HIS A 301 34.87 -3.78 -25.80
CA HIS A 301 34.39 -2.74 -24.89
C HIS A 301 32.85 -2.72 -24.83
N ILE A 302 32.26 -3.74 -24.20
CA ILE A 302 30.84 -3.71 -23.82
C ILE A 302 30.71 -2.72 -22.65
N LYS A 303 30.43 -1.45 -22.97
CA LYS A 303 29.81 -0.53 -22.02
C LYS A 303 28.39 -1.03 -21.77
N ILE A 304 28.04 -1.24 -20.50
CA ILE A 304 26.64 -1.40 -20.10
C ILE A 304 25.98 -0.05 -20.37
N VAL A 305 25.04 -0.02 -21.32
CA VAL A 305 24.24 1.15 -21.68
C VAL A 305 22.82 0.87 -21.26
N ASP A 306 22.21 1.79 -20.51
CA ASP A 306 20.83 1.71 -20.03
C ASP A 306 19.84 1.74 -21.20
N ASN A 307 19.50 0.56 -21.72
CA ASN A 307 18.57 0.34 -22.83
C ASN A 307 17.42 -0.57 -22.38
N THR A 308 16.55 -0.03 -21.51
CA THR A 308 15.44 -0.72 -20.85
C THR A 308 14.31 -1.23 -21.78
N ASN A 309 14.43 -1.06 -23.10
CA ASN A 309 13.30 -1.12 -24.05
C ASN A 309 13.35 -2.23 -25.14
N ASN A 310 14.22 -3.25 -25.05
CA ASN A 310 14.30 -4.27 -26.14
C ASN A 310 14.51 -5.75 -25.80
N PHE A 311 14.63 -6.16 -24.54
CA PHE A 311 14.79 -7.60 -24.19
C PHE A 311 13.46 -8.36 -23.93
N ASN A 312 12.32 -7.70 -24.06
CA ASN A 312 11.01 -8.20 -23.63
C ASN A 312 10.32 -9.19 -24.61
N LYS A 313 11.09 -10.04 -25.30
CA LYS A 313 10.58 -11.00 -26.31
C LYS A 313 10.91 -12.47 -26.08
N ASN A 314 11.96 -12.81 -25.33
CA ASN A 314 12.41 -14.21 -25.16
C ASN A 314 12.02 -14.84 -23.82
N CYS A 315 11.18 -14.20 -23.00
CA CYS A 315 10.68 -14.76 -21.74
C CYS A 315 9.15 -14.91 -21.68
N GLN A 316 8.45 -14.67 -22.80
CA GLN A 316 7.01 -14.90 -22.96
C GLN A 316 6.73 -16.30 -23.52
N ASN A 317 6.69 -17.31 -22.66
CA ASN A 317 5.91 -18.53 -22.87
C ASN A 317 5.84 -19.34 -21.56
N LYS A 318 4.75 -20.12 -21.40
CA LYS A 318 4.42 -20.93 -20.21
C LYS A 318 4.09 -20.14 -18.91
N ASN A 319 3.04 -19.30 -18.94
CA ASN A 319 2.30 -18.96 -17.72
C ASN A 319 1.11 -19.93 -17.56
N LYS A 320 1.15 -20.80 -16.54
CA LYS A 320 -0.03 -21.51 -16.00
C LYS A 320 0.21 -21.89 -14.54
N GLN A 321 -0.76 -21.55 -13.68
CA GLN A 321 -0.98 -22.07 -12.32
C GLN A 321 0.22 -22.06 -11.36
N ILE A 322 0.40 -20.94 -10.65
CA ILE A 322 0.71 -20.97 -9.21
C ILE A 322 -0.21 -19.95 -8.53
N ASP A 323 -1.48 -20.31 -8.41
CA ASP A 323 -2.38 -19.82 -7.36
C ASP A 323 -2.20 -20.74 -6.12
N ILE A 324 -2.96 -20.49 -5.05
CA ILE A 324 -2.90 -21.21 -3.75
C ILE A 324 -1.70 -20.83 -2.88
N GLN A 325 -1.69 -19.58 -2.41
CA GLN A 325 -1.56 -19.22 -0.98
C GLN A 325 -2.03 -17.75 -0.79
N TYR A 326 -2.31 -17.34 0.44
CA TYR A 326 -2.83 -16.00 0.85
C TYR A 326 -4.34 -15.69 0.62
N ASP A 327 -5.18 -16.68 0.31
CA ASP A 327 -6.66 -16.52 0.31
C ASP A 327 -7.27 -16.34 1.73
N ASN A 328 -6.55 -16.72 2.79
CA ASN A 328 -7.08 -16.80 4.16
C ASN A 328 -7.02 -15.48 4.96
N GLU A 329 -6.31 -14.45 4.49
CA GLU A 329 -6.13 -13.19 5.23
C GLU A 329 -7.01 -12.05 4.66
N ASN A 330 -7.32 -12.10 3.35
CA ASN A 330 -8.10 -11.08 2.65
C ASN A 330 -9.61 -11.04 2.99
N GLN A 331 -10.15 -12.04 3.71
CA GLN A 331 -11.58 -12.09 4.05
C GLN A 331 -11.98 -11.16 5.21
N MET A 332 -11.04 -10.66 6.01
CA MET A 332 -11.35 -9.83 7.18
C MET A 332 -11.39 -8.33 6.85
N GLN A 333 -10.54 -7.85 5.94
CA GLN A 333 -10.29 -6.41 5.76
C GLN A 333 -11.28 -5.67 4.82
N ASN A 334 -12.04 -6.39 4.01
CA ASN A 334 -13.07 -5.81 3.13
C ASN A 334 -14.38 -5.44 3.85
N ASN A 335 -14.51 -5.77 5.15
CA ASN A 335 -15.79 -5.67 5.86
C ASN A 335 -16.17 -4.26 6.34
N VAL A 336 -15.20 -3.33 6.41
CA VAL A 336 -15.41 -1.97 6.94
C VAL A 336 -16.61 -1.26 6.28
N GLN A 337 -16.78 -1.40 4.97
CA GLN A 337 -17.91 -0.78 4.26
C GLN A 337 -19.26 -1.41 4.66
N ASN A 338 -19.31 -2.74 4.85
CA ASN A 338 -20.50 -3.46 5.30
C ASN A 338 -20.88 -3.15 6.76
N GLU A 339 -19.88 -2.85 7.61
CA GLU A 339 -20.09 -2.45 9.00
C GLU A 339 -20.75 -1.07 9.11
N PHE A 340 -20.43 -0.13 8.20
CA PHE A 340 -21.02 1.21 8.19
C PHE A 340 -22.37 1.33 7.46
N ASP A 341 -22.62 0.56 6.39
CA ASP A 341 -23.81 0.72 5.53
C ASP A 341 -25.16 0.29 6.16
N ASN A 342 -25.16 -0.21 7.40
CA ASN A 342 -26.36 -0.64 8.11
C ASN A 342 -27.10 0.50 8.84
N GLU A 343 -27.80 1.39 8.12
CA GLU A 343 -28.96 2.13 8.66
C GLU A 343 -29.85 2.76 7.56
N MET A 344 -31.16 2.42 7.53
CA MET A 344 -32.25 3.23 6.93
C MET A 344 -33.63 2.58 7.19
N GLN A 345 -34.31 2.97 8.27
CA GLN A 345 -35.78 2.83 8.42
C GLN A 345 -36.37 4.06 9.09
N SER A 346 -37.57 4.47 8.67
CA SER A 346 -38.25 5.69 9.10
C SER A 346 -38.81 5.58 10.52
N ASN A 347 -38.51 6.56 11.38
CA ASN A 347 -38.96 6.58 12.77
C ASN A 347 -40.09 7.60 13.00
N GLN A 348 -40.96 7.31 13.97
CA GLN A 348 -41.96 8.26 14.46
C GLN A 348 -41.45 8.90 15.75
N TYR A 349 -41.54 10.22 15.85
CA TYR A 349 -41.08 10.98 17.02
C TYR A 349 -42.15 10.99 18.11
N ILE A 350 -41.72 10.86 19.37
CA ILE A 350 -42.54 11.15 20.55
C ILE A 350 -41.86 12.32 21.28
N ASP A 351 -42.38 13.53 21.08
CA ASP A 351 -41.89 14.73 21.75
C ASP A 351 -42.34 14.75 23.22
N ALA A 352 -41.40 14.65 24.15
CA ALA A 352 -41.67 14.65 25.59
C ALA A 352 -41.67 16.08 26.18
N SER A 353 -42.55 16.95 25.66
CA SER A 353 -42.66 18.34 26.13
C SER A 353 -43.23 18.42 27.55
N ILE A 354 -42.43 18.92 28.50
CA ILE A 354 -42.89 19.16 29.88
C ILE A 354 -43.80 20.39 29.91
N SER A 355 -45.10 20.18 30.18
CA SER A 355 -46.04 21.26 30.52
C SER A 355 -46.89 20.88 31.73
N ASN A 356 -47.09 21.82 32.65
CA ASN A 356 -47.75 21.58 33.92
C ASN A 356 -49.24 21.96 33.91
N LYS A 357 -50.03 21.21 34.69
CA LYS A 357 -51.38 21.51 35.25
C LYS A 357 -52.67 21.31 34.41
N ASN A 358 -53.64 20.75 35.15
CA ASN A 358 -55.10 20.96 35.12
C ASN A 358 -55.99 20.26 34.05
N ILE A 359 -56.36 19.02 34.37
CA ILE A 359 -57.75 18.52 34.54
C ILE A 359 -58.85 19.23 33.73
N HIS A 360 -59.49 18.52 32.79
CA HIS A 360 -60.94 18.25 32.82
C HIS A 360 -61.30 16.99 32.00
N LYS A 361 -62.47 16.39 32.26
CA LYS A 361 -62.91 15.09 31.70
C LYS A 361 -63.72 15.24 30.41
N ASN A 362 -63.57 14.30 29.45
CA ASN A 362 -64.60 13.29 29.11
C ASN A 362 -64.27 12.42 27.87
N ASN A 363 -64.43 11.09 28.02
CA ASN A 363 -65.03 10.09 27.13
C ASN A 363 -65.11 10.42 25.60
N ASN A 364 -64.54 9.63 24.67
CA ASN A 364 -64.96 8.24 24.35
C ASN A 364 -64.02 7.50 23.36
N ASN A 365 -64.26 6.19 23.22
CA ASN A 365 -63.57 5.19 22.36
C ASN A 365 -64.37 4.87 21.06
N PRO A 366 -63.91 4.03 20.10
CA PRO A 366 -62.53 3.86 19.56
C PRO A 366 -62.47 3.53 18.02
N VAL A 367 -61.25 3.28 17.50
CA VAL A 367 -60.90 2.35 16.37
C VAL A 367 -61.61 2.48 15.00
N SER A 368 -60.83 2.79 13.96
CA SER A 368 -60.47 1.81 12.90
C SER A 368 -59.35 2.36 12.00
N SER A 369 -58.64 1.45 11.31
CA SER A 369 -57.51 1.78 10.44
C SER A 369 -57.63 1.08 9.09
N GLN A 370 -57.24 1.75 8.01
CA GLN A 370 -56.92 1.12 6.72
C GLN A 370 -55.88 1.95 5.99
N THR A 371 -54.93 1.25 5.34
CA THR A 371 -53.85 1.85 4.56
C THR A 371 -53.99 1.44 3.10
N HIS A 372 -53.51 2.28 2.18
CA HIS A 372 -53.36 1.93 0.77
C HIS A 372 -51.92 2.21 0.33
N ARG A 373 -51.28 1.20 -0.29
CA ARG A 373 -50.00 1.32 -0.96
C ARG A 373 -50.24 1.44 -2.47
N THR A 374 -49.49 2.31 -3.14
CA THR A 374 -49.31 2.25 -4.60
C THR A 374 -47.83 2.28 -4.94
N THR A 375 -47.29 1.15 -5.38
CA THR A 375 -45.91 1.01 -5.87
C THR A 375 -45.75 1.67 -7.23
N LYS A 376 -44.61 2.32 -7.48
CA LYS A 376 -44.13 2.67 -8.83
C LYS A 376 -42.72 2.15 -9.03
N THR A 377 -42.55 1.33 -10.05
CA THR A 377 -41.25 0.77 -10.46
C THR A 377 -40.60 1.71 -11.49
N ILE A 378 -39.30 1.99 -11.35
CA ILE A 378 -38.52 2.73 -12.35
C ILE A 378 -37.37 1.84 -12.85
N ARG A 379 -37.18 1.78 -14.17
CA ARG A 379 -36.07 1.06 -14.82
C ARG A 379 -34.90 2.01 -15.00
N ILE A 380 -33.69 1.58 -14.60
CA ILE A 380 -32.44 2.30 -14.86
C ILE A 380 -31.86 1.80 -16.20
N ARG A 381 -31.34 2.72 -17.03
CA ARG A 381 -30.48 2.38 -18.18
C ARG A 381 -29.03 2.70 -17.83
N GLN A 382 -28.13 1.77 -18.15
CA GLN A 382 -26.68 2.02 -18.08
C GLN A 382 -26.24 2.88 -19.27
N TYR A 383 -25.17 3.65 -19.06
CA TYR A 383 -24.40 4.31 -20.12
C TYR A 383 -22.91 4.01 -19.92
N GLN A 384 -22.29 3.38 -20.92
CA GLN A 384 -20.84 3.48 -21.15
C GLN A 384 -20.60 4.58 -22.19
N LYS A 385 -19.40 5.15 -22.24
CA LYS A 385 -18.97 5.96 -23.39
C LYS A 385 -17.45 5.92 -23.58
N ASP A 386 -17.03 5.51 -24.76
CA ASP A 386 -15.63 5.34 -25.14
C ASP A 386 -14.93 6.63 -25.59
N LYS A 387 -13.60 6.52 -25.73
CA LYS A 387 -12.71 7.52 -26.32
C LYS A 387 -13.01 7.73 -27.81
N SER A 388 -12.93 8.97 -28.28
CA SER A 388 -12.70 9.27 -29.71
C SER A 388 -11.98 10.61 -29.89
N PHE A 389 -11.16 10.69 -30.95
CA PHE A 389 -10.34 11.84 -31.34
C PHE A 389 -11.05 12.63 -32.46
N SER A 390 -10.92 13.97 -32.51
CA SER A 390 -11.17 14.74 -33.75
C SER A 390 -10.52 16.13 -33.70
N MET A 391 -10.31 16.73 -34.87
CA MET A 391 -9.80 18.10 -35.06
C MET A 391 -10.82 18.95 -35.83
N SER A 392 -10.88 20.25 -35.57
CA SER A 392 -11.41 21.26 -36.50
C SER A 392 -10.80 22.64 -36.23
N GLN A 393 -10.76 23.50 -37.26
CA GLN A 393 -10.10 24.82 -37.26
C GLN A 393 -11.12 25.98 -37.39
N GLN A 394 -10.60 27.21 -37.57
CA GLN A 394 -11.25 28.50 -37.93
C GLN A 394 -11.73 29.31 -36.71
N ASN A 395 -11.29 30.57 -36.47
CA ASN A 395 -11.32 31.84 -37.26
C ASN A 395 -12.72 32.52 -37.22
N SER A 396 -12.88 33.85 -37.08
CA SER A 396 -11.91 34.98 -37.00
C SER A 396 -12.57 36.34 -36.62
N GLN A 397 -11.78 37.29 -36.07
CA GLN A 397 -11.99 38.77 -36.04
C GLN A 397 -13.23 39.30 -35.27
N TYR A 398 -13.28 40.50 -34.66
CA TYR A 398 -12.68 41.83 -34.93
C TYR A 398 -12.28 42.60 -33.64
N GLY A 399 -11.50 43.70 -33.78
CA GLY A 399 -11.31 44.79 -32.79
C GLY A 399 -11.76 46.14 -33.39
N PRO A 400 -11.15 47.32 -33.08
CA PRO A 400 -10.07 47.63 -32.11
C PRO A 400 -10.21 48.97 -31.33
N SER A 401 -9.33 49.24 -30.35
CA SER A 401 -8.80 50.61 -30.08
C SER A 401 -7.55 50.61 -29.16
N SER A 402 -6.41 51.01 -29.70
CA SER A 402 -5.06 51.08 -29.07
C SER A 402 -4.83 52.37 -28.25
N PRO A 403 -3.61 52.70 -27.74
CA PRO A 403 -2.33 51.96 -27.58
C PRO A 403 -1.89 51.98 -26.07
N LYS A 404 -0.65 51.85 -25.56
CA LYS A 404 0.77 51.53 -25.95
C LYS A 404 1.47 51.02 -24.64
N ARG A 405 2.68 50.43 -24.52
CA ARG A 405 3.91 50.39 -25.33
C ARG A 405 4.70 49.07 -25.21
N ASP A 406 5.36 48.72 -26.32
CA ASP A 406 6.81 48.54 -26.53
C ASP A 406 7.70 48.05 -25.35
N ILE A 407 8.59 47.04 -25.47
CA ILE A 407 8.86 46.07 -26.56
C ILE A 407 9.75 44.91 -26.06
N SER A 408 9.90 43.85 -26.88
CA SER A 408 10.88 42.73 -26.79
C SER A 408 10.67 41.61 -25.76
N GLU A 409 11.18 40.39 -25.98
CA GLU A 409 10.96 39.49 -27.14
C GLU A 409 11.38 38.04 -26.78
N LYS A 410 10.73 37.06 -27.41
CA LYS A 410 11.24 35.70 -27.73
C LYS A 410 11.52 34.66 -26.61
N ASN A 411 10.69 33.62 -26.69
CA ASN A 411 11.05 32.18 -26.66
C ASN A 411 11.24 31.47 -25.31
N GLU A 412 10.12 31.08 -24.68
CA GLU A 412 10.12 29.85 -23.88
C GLU A 412 10.35 28.62 -24.78
N LYS A 413 11.41 27.86 -24.49
CA LYS A 413 11.56 26.48 -24.95
C LYS A 413 11.18 25.52 -23.82
N GLN A 414 10.75 24.32 -24.22
CA GLN A 414 10.40 23.18 -23.37
C GLN A 414 11.35 23.03 -22.17
N LYS A 415 10.84 23.20 -20.93
CA LYS A 415 11.56 22.81 -19.73
C LYS A 415 11.38 21.31 -19.49
N THR A 416 12.40 20.55 -19.88
CA THR A 416 12.64 19.19 -19.37
C THR A 416 12.64 19.21 -17.84
N GLN A 417 11.93 18.28 -17.18
CA GLN A 417 12.11 18.04 -15.75
C GLN A 417 13.48 17.40 -15.51
N THR A 418 14.43 18.19 -15.01
CA THR A 418 15.75 17.71 -14.61
C THR A 418 15.62 16.84 -13.36
N LYS A 419 16.01 15.56 -13.43
CA LYS A 419 16.17 14.71 -12.25
C LYS A 419 17.30 15.27 -11.37
N PHE A 420 17.01 15.64 -10.14
CA PHE A 420 18.03 15.98 -9.15
C PHE A 420 18.55 14.72 -8.46
N CYS A 421 19.65 14.16 -8.97
CA CYS A 421 20.43 13.17 -8.22
C CYS A 421 21.33 13.89 -7.21
N ILE A 422 20.95 13.88 -5.93
CA ILE A 422 21.85 14.30 -4.85
C ILE A 422 22.86 13.16 -4.63
N LYS A 423 24.09 13.33 -5.14
CA LYS A 423 25.25 12.56 -4.69
C LYS A 423 25.83 13.22 -3.44
N THR A 424 25.63 12.62 -2.28
CA THR A 424 26.48 12.88 -1.11
C THR A 424 27.69 11.95 -1.14
N SER A 425 28.82 12.44 -1.63
CA SER A 425 30.10 11.98 -1.11
C SER A 425 30.30 12.59 0.27
N ASP A 426 30.62 11.77 1.27
CA ASP A 426 31.84 11.94 2.10
C ASP A 426 31.91 10.86 3.19
N ASN A 427 33.14 10.45 3.53
CA ASN A 427 33.39 9.41 4.53
C ASN A 427 33.43 10.02 5.94
N PHE A 428 32.47 9.70 6.80
CA PHE A 428 32.57 9.92 8.25
C PHE A 428 32.18 8.69 9.06
N TYR A 429 33.16 8.11 9.76
CA TYR A 429 32.96 7.04 10.73
C TYR A 429 32.31 7.58 12.00
N LEU A 430 31.03 7.27 12.23
CA LEU A 430 30.32 7.63 13.44
C LEU A 430 30.58 6.62 14.57
N HIS A 431 31.60 6.88 15.39
CA HIS A 431 31.88 6.08 16.59
C HIS A 431 30.79 6.26 17.66
N ILE A 432 29.81 5.35 17.68
CA ILE A 432 28.82 5.28 18.78
C ILE A 432 29.52 4.79 20.05
N ARG A 433 29.85 5.72 20.95
CA ARG A 433 30.28 5.39 22.32
C ARG A 433 29.08 4.89 23.12
N ARG A 434 29.18 3.67 23.69
CA ARG A 434 28.19 3.17 24.65
C ARG A 434 28.15 4.09 25.89
N PRO A 435 26.97 4.48 26.40
CA PRO A 435 26.88 5.18 27.68
C PRO A 435 27.33 4.24 28.82
N LYS A 436 28.04 4.79 29.81
CA LYS A 436 28.38 4.05 31.03
C LYS A 436 27.13 3.91 31.90
N GLN A 437 26.87 2.71 32.41
CA GLN A 437 26.04 2.56 33.60
C GLN A 437 26.74 3.23 34.78
N HIS A 438 26.05 4.12 35.48
CA HIS A 438 26.49 4.64 36.78
C HIS A 438 25.55 4.11 37.86
N SER A 439 26.01 3.13 38.62
CA SER A 439 25.40 2.72 39.87
C SER A 439 25.70 3.75 40.96
N GLN A 440 24.67 4.22 41.66
CA GLN A 440 24.83 4.79 43.00
C GLN A 440 23.81 4.16 43.95
N TYR A 441 24.32 3.47 44.95
CA TYR A 441 23.62 3.19 46.20
C TYR A 441 23.94 4.32 47.18
N TYR A 442 22.94 4.91 47.83
CA TYR A 442 22.65 4.72 49.27
C TYR A 442 21.75 5.84 49.82
N ASN A 443 20.76 5.41 50.61
CA ASN A 443 19.97 6.17 51.60
C ASN A 443 19.41 7.54 51.18
#